data_AF-M7TIR1-F1
#
_entry.id   AF-M7TIR1-F1
#
_cell.length_a   1.000
_cell.length_b   1.000
_cell.length_c   1.000
_cell.angle_alpha   90.00
_cell.angle_beta   90.00
_cell.angle_gamma   90.00
#
_symmetry.space_group_name_H-M   'P 1'
#
loop_
_entity.id
_entity.type
_entity.pdbx_description
1 polymer ?
#
loop_
_entity_poly.entity_id
_entity_poly.type
_entity_poly.pdbx_seq_one_letter_code
_entity_poly.pdbx_strand_id
1 'polypeptide(L)'
;MVSSTFSDMLQSPYHPDHIFGDEDTWYDAPADLPQQEIEEYFDALEDQNVLIGWATNKFVSDPEWGYWPVLPTASLHNEIVAFITDENLCNDAPEYIQLEVICAKLSNLHQHHERDIQAEDHMIRMALKKLQAIRETLYEPDNIYTGSDYKRKRDLVVERIDECSRTKACLENEYIDTVSKLAKNAEEISQKWKKEGRERKAELSEQQMRENNSDTQCRLQNALAEKARLERELNDLQETLALLESEINHYEEGYNYLRRVRDGTLGEHNQRMNRAIEQRDNAKLQVRNLKHHLKTHRDAIILERRRRNVARKSCSTLMRTLDVEMRESELVRRELSEAKTREHYLNHDISLLKKRLSDQRTWSDELEMHGMQGEVFNRMGGTWEPSVYKRRLEEYEDCEREERTAKRARRN
;
A
#
# COMPACT_ATOMS: atom_id res chain seq x y z
N MET A 1 7.80 -85.53 -88.24
CA MET A 1 8.94 -86.39 -87.84
C MET A 1 10.23 -85.65 -88.14
N VAL A 2 10.78 -84.94 -87.16
CA VAL A 2 12.23 -84.82 -86.91
C VAL A 2 12.35 -84.49 -85.41
N SER A 3 12.78 -85.48 -84.64
CA SER A 3 13.22 -85.47 -83.24
C SER A 3 14.37 -86.48 -83.29
N SER A 4 15.58 -86.28 -82.77
CA SER A 4 16.08 -85.49 -81.65
C SER A 4 17.59 -85.32 -81.87
N THR A 5 18.14 -84.12 -81.72
CA THR A 5 19.60 -83.85 -81.74
C THR A 5 20.26 -84.11 -80.39
N PHE A 6 19.50 -84.56 -79.37
CA PHE A 6 20.00 -84.81 -78.03
C PHE A 6 20.59 -86.22 -77.85
N SER A 7 20.20 -87.17 -78.73
CA SER A 7 20.64 -88.56 -78.62
C SER A 7 22.02 -88.81 -79.26
N ASP A 8 22.41 -88.00 -80.25
CA ASP A 8 23.71 -88.14 -80.92
C ASP A 8 24.86 -87.46 -80.16
N MET A 9 24.56 -86.47 -79.31
CA MET A 9 25.57 -85.85 -78.43
C MET A 9 26.02 -86.75 -77.27
N LEU A 10 25.21 -87.74 -76.89
CA LEU A 10 25.53 -88.76 -75.89
C LEU A 10 26.35 -89.92 -76.45
N GLN A 11 26.59 -89.97 -77.76
CA GLN A 11 27.50 -90.94 -78.38
C GLN A 11 28.91 -90.38 -78.60
N SER A 12 29.18 -89.13 -78.20
CA SER A 12 30.53 -88.61 -78.17
C SER A 12 31.30 -89.28 -77.03
N PRO A 13 32.43 -89.95 -77.30
CA PRO A 13 33.24 -90.61 -76.26
C PRO A 13 33.89 -89.63 -75.26
N TYR A 14 33.66 -88.31 -75.41
CA TYR A 14 34.19 -87.25 -74.55
C TYR A 14 33.10 -86.52 -73.75
N HIS A 15 31.92 -87.11 -73.54
CA HIS A 15 30.85 -86.50 -72.75
C HIS A 15 31.15 -86.56 -71.23
N PRO A 16 31.15 -85.43 -70.50
CA PRO A 16 31.61 -85.35 -69.11
C PRO A 16 30.79 -86.18 -68.10
N ASP A 17 29.55 -86.54 -68.44
CA ASP A 17 28.71 -87.39 -67.57
C ASP A 17 29.04 -88.90 -67.64
N HIS A 18 29.90 -89.35 -68.57
CA HIS A 18 30.43 -90.72 -68.57
C HIS A 18 31.61 -90.93 -67.61
N ILE A 19 32.04 -89.87 -66.90
CA ILE A 19 33.22 -89.87 -66.02
C ILE A 19 32.83 -89.94 -64.52
N PHE A 20 31.54 -89.88 -64.18
CA PHE A 20 31.08 -89.84 -62.78
C PHE A 20 30.33 -91.10 -62.32
N GLY A 21 30.92 -92.26 -62.54
CA GLY A 21 30.48 -93.53 -61.95
C GLY A 21 31.68 -94.42 -61.65
N ASP A 22 31.84 -94.76 -60.37
CA ASP A 22 32.88 -95.58 -59.74
C ASP A 22 34.15 -94.86 -59.27
N GLU A 23 34.32 -94.83 -57.94
CA GLU A 23 35.45 -94.22 -57.21
C GLU A 23 36.80 -94.96 -57.37
N ASP A 24 36.89 -95.98 -58.25
CA ASP A 24 38.10 -96.79 -58.47
C ASP A 24 38.78 -96.59 -59.84
N THR A 25 38.24 -95.74 -60.73
CA THR A 25 38.80 -95.51 -62.09
C THR A 25 39.82 -94.36 -62.20
N TRP A 26 40.33 -93.83 -61.08
CA TRP A 26 41.21 -92.65 -61.10
C TRP A 26 42.58 -92.85 -61.77
N TYR A 27 42.93 -94.05 -62.26
CA TYR A 27 44.24 -94.33 -62.86
C TYR A 27 44.24 -95.26 -64.08
N ASP A 28 43.13 -95.41 -64.81
CA ASP A 28 43.19 -96.11 -66.10
C ASP A 28 43.50 -95.11 -67.22
N ALA A 29 44.80 -94.91 -67.45
CA ALA A 29 45.27 -94.39 -68.73
C ALA A 29 44.66 -95.26 -69.86
N PRO A 30 44.16 -94.67 -70.97
CA PRO A 30 43.53 -95.47 -72.02
C PRO A 30 44.50 -96.55 -72.48
N ALA A 31 44.15 -97.82 -72.23
CA ALA A 31 45.07 -98.96 -72.26
C ALA A 31 45.68 -99.25 -73.65
N ASP A 32 45.19 -98.56 -74.67
CA ASP A 32 45.54 -98.75 -76.09
C ASP A 32 46.38 -97.58 -76.68
N LEU A 33 46.72 -96.56 -75.88
CA LEU A 33 47.54 -95.44 -76.35
C LEU A 33 49.04 -95.81 -76.29
N PRO A 34 49.85 -95.44 -77.31
CA PRO A 34 51.31 -95.48 -77.22
C PRO A 34 51.79 -94.77 -75.96
N GLN A 35 52.87 -95.26 -75.35
CA GLN A 35 53.39 -94.73 -74.07
C GLN A 35 53.64 -93.20 -74.08
N GLN A 36 53.93 -92.63 -75.25
CA GLN A 36 54.06 -91.18 -75.46
C GLN A 36 52.73 -90.43 -75.31
N GLU A 37 51.63 -90.99 -75.81
CA GLU A 37 50.29 -90.38 -75.74
C GLU A 37 49.69 -90.48 -74.32
N ILE A 38 50.10 -91.48 -73.53
CA ILE A 38 49.75 -91.60 -72.11
C ILE A 38 50.46 -90.52 -71.28
N GLU A 39 51.75 -90.26 -71.55
CA GLU A 39 52.51 -89.19 -70.88
C GLU A 39 51.91 -87.81 -71.19
N GLU A 40 51.54 -87.55 -72.45
CA GLU A 40 50.88 -86.31 -72.87
C GLU A 40 49.51 -86.10 -72.17
N TYR A 41 48.73 -87.16 -71.94
CA TYR A 41 47.45 -87.09 -71.25
C TYR A 41 47.59 -86.67 -69.77
N PHE A 42 48.53 -87.27 -69.03
CA PHE A 42 48.77 -86.88 -67.64
C PHE A 42 49.39 -85.49 -67.51
N ASP A 43 50.25 -85.09 -68.46
CA ASP A 43 50.81 -83.74 -68.50
C ASP A 43 49.71 -82.68 -68.74
N ALA A 44 48.71 -82.98 -69.58
CA ALA A 44 47.55 -82.11 -69.81
C ALA A 44 46.62 -82.01 -68.59
N LEU A 45 46.40 -83.11 -67.85
CA LEU A 45 45.64 -83.11 -66.59
C LEU A 45 46.36 -82.30 -65.49
N GLU A 46 47.68 -82.42 -65.41
CA GLU A 46 48.50 -81.65 -64.46
C GLU A 46 48.48 -80.15 -64.80
N ASP A 47 48.54 -79.79 -66.09
CA ASP A 47 48.33 -78.41 -66.57
C ASP A 47 46.97 -77.85 -66.13
N GLN A 48 45.91 -78.65 -66.24
CA GLN A 48 44.57 -78.24 -65.85
C GLN A 48 44.45 -78.02 -64.34
N ASN A 49 45.07 -78.89 -63.52
CA ASN A 49 45.08 -78.75 -62.07
C ASN A 49 45.87 -77.52 -61.59
N VAL A 50 46.99 -77.21 -62.24
CA VAL A 50 47.76 -75.97 -61.98
C VAL A 50 46.91 -74.73 -62.26
N LEU A 51 46.19 -74.71 -63.39
CA LEU A 51 45.32 -73.59 -63.76
C LEU A 51 44.16 -73.41 -62.78
N ILE A 52 43.55 -74.50 -62.28
CA ILE A 52 42.50 -74.45 -61.26
C ILE A 52 43.06 -73.94 -59.92
N GLY A 53 44.26 -74.40 -59.54
CA GLY A 53 44.96 -73.94 -58.33
C GLY A 53 45.28 -72.44 -58.36
N TRP A 54 45.56 -71.88 -59.53
CA TRP A 54 45.81 -70.45 -59.67
C TRP A 54 44.55 -69.61 -59.78
N ALA A 55 43.51 -70.12 -60.46
CA ALA A 55 42.20 -69.48 -60.51
C ALA A 55 41.58 -69.31 -59.10
N THR A 56 41.98 -70.16 -58.14
CA THR A 56 41.54 -70.09 -56.74
C THR A 56 42.54 -69.36 -55.82
N ASN A 57 43.77 -69.09 -56.28
CA ASN A 57 44.77 -68.36 -55.51
C ASN A 57 44.51 -66.85 -55.57
N LYS A 58 44.25 -66.23 -54.42
CA LYS A 58 43.93 -64.79 -54.29
C LYS A 58 44.98 -63.82 -54.88
N PHE A 59 46.21 -64.27 -55.08
CA PHE A 59 47.30 -63.43 -55.61
C PHE A 59 47.52 -63.58 -57.12
N VAL A 60 46.99 -64.66 -57.72
CA VAL A 60 47.25 -65.05 -59.13
C VAL A 60 45.96 -65.03 -59.96
N SER A 61 44.81 -65.25 -59.32
CA SER A 61 43.47 -65.37 -59.93
C SER A 61 43.02 -64.15 -60.74
N ASP A 62 43.58 -62.96 -60.51
CA ASP A 62 43.23 -61.76 -61.27
C ASP A 62 44.44 -60.81 -61.47
N PRO A 63 45.27 -61.04 -62.51
CA PRO A 63 46.47 -60.24 -62.77
C PRO A 63 46.17 -58.83 -63.32
N GLU A 64 44.95 -58.57 -63.80
CA GLU A 64 44.53 -57.26 -64.31
C GLU A 64 43.96 -56.36 -63.22
N TRP A 65 43.37 -56.93 -62.16
CA TRP A 65 42.74 -56.15 -61.10
C TRP A 65 43.70 -55.60 -60.05
N GLY A 66 44.95 -56.10 -60.00
CA GLY A 66 45.92 -55.70 -59.00
C GLY A 66 45.38 -55.99 -57.61
N TYR A 67 45.70 -57.15 -57.04
CA TYR A 67 45.27 -57.46 -55.69
C TYR A 67 45.76 -56.37 -54.71
N TRP A 68 44.85 -55.52 -54.24
CA TRP A 68 45.10 -54.49 -53.26
C TRP A 68 44.51 -54.94 -51.93
N PRO A 69 45.34 -55.23 -50.90
CA PRO A 69 44.83 -55.44 -49.56
C PRO A 69 44.02 -54.22 -49.12
N VAL A 70 42.97 -54.41 -48.32
CA VAL A 70 42.31 -53.28 -47.64
C VAL A 70 43.33 -52.66 -46.69
N LEU A 71 43.85 -51.47 -47.04
CA LEU A 71 44.96 -50.83 -46.34
C LEU A 71 44.48 -50.17 -45.03
N PRO A 72 44.75 -50.76 -43.84
CA PRO A 72 44.25 -50.21 -42.59
C PRO A 72 45.02 -48.96 -42.14
N THR A 73 46.13 -48.64 -42.81
CA THR A 73 46.93 -47.43 -42.57
C THR A 73 46.15 -46.14 -42.77
N ALA A 74 45.30 -46.06 -43.80
CA ALA A 74 44.49 -44.87 -44.06
C ALA A 74 43.44 -44.64 -42.97
N SER A 75 42.78 -45.72 -42.52
CA SER A 75 41.81 -45.66 -41.42
C SER A 75 42.48 -45.19 -40.13
N LEU A 76 43.61 -45.82 -39.75
CA LEU A 76 44.34 -45.45 -38.54
C LEU A 76 44.91 -44.02 -38.62
N HIS A 77 45.39 -43.58 -39.79
CA HIS A 77 45.84 -42.21 -39.99
C HIS A 77 44.70 -41.22 -39.74
N ASN A 78 43.52 -41.47 -40.30
CA ASN A 78 42.34 -40.62 -40.10
C ASN A 78 41.88 -40.61 -38.64
N GLU A 79 41.93 -41.75 -37.95
CA GLU A 79 41.61 -41.83 -36.51
C GLU A 79 42.55 -40.98 -35.66
N ILE A 80 43.86 -41.00 -35.97
CA ILE A 80 44.85 -40.17 -35.28
C ILE A 80 44.58 -38.68 -35.55
N VAL A 81 44.31 -38.31 -36.81
CA VAL A 81 44.01 -36.91 -37.17
C VAL A 81 42.72 -36.42 -36.50
N ALA A 82 41.68 -37.26 -36.46
CA ALA A 82 40.43 -36.95 -35.77
C ALA A 82 40.67 -36.73 -34.28
N PHE A 83 41.44 -37.61 -33.63
CA PHE A 83 41.80 -37.46 -32.22
C PHE A 83 42.58 -36.15 -31.95
N ILE A 84 43.56 -35.82 -32.78
CA ILE A 84 44.32 -34.56 -32.69
C ILE A 84 43.38 -33.35 -32.75
N THR A 85 42.43 -33.39 -33.68
CA THR A 85 41.46 -32.30 -33.91
C THR A 85 40.46 -32.19 -32.76
N ASP A 86 39.87 -33.30 -32.34
CA ASP A 86 38.84 -33.34 -31.29
C ASP A 86 39.38 -32.88 -29.93
N GLU A 87 40.60 -33.32 -29.58
CA GLU A 87 41.25 -32.95 -28.33
C GLU A 87 42.01 -31.62 -28.42
N ASN A 88 42.03 -30.96 -29.58
CA ASN A 88 42.77 -29.73 -29.86
C ASN A 88 44.24 -29.80 -29.35
N LEU A 89 44.94 -30.87 -29.72
CA LEU A 89 46.34 -31.07 -29.33
C LEU A 89 47.22 -29.96 -29.94
N CYS A 90 47.95 -29.26 -29.08
CA CYS A 90 48.94 -28.27 -29.52
C CYS A 90 50.12 -28.94 -30.22
N ASN A 91 50.66 -28.28 -31.25
CA ASN A 91 51.78 -28.79 -32.05
C ASN A 91 53.05 -29.09 -31.22
N ASP A 92 53.22 -28.41 -30.08
CA ASP A 92 54.37 -28.58 -29.20
C ASP A 92 54.16 -29.69 -28.15
N ALA A 93 52.97 -30.29 -28.08
CA ALA A 93 52.68 -31.34 -27.12
C ALA A 93 53.48 -32.62 -27.45
N PRO A 94 54.11 -33.28 -26.47
CA PRO A 94 54.90 -34.48 -26.75
C PRO A 94 54.06 -35.62 -27.31
N GLU A 95 52.77 -35.69 -26.96
CA GLU A 95 51.80 -36.63 -27.52
C GLU A 95 51.48 -36.32 -29.00
N TYR A 96 51.33 -35.04 -29.35
CA TYR A 96 51.13 -34.60 -30.75
C TYR A 96 52.31 -35.04 -31.63
N ILE A 97 53.54 -34.73 -31.20
CA ILE A 97 54.76 -35.08 -31.93
C ILE A 97 54.87 -36.60 -32.12
N GLN A 98 54.54 -37.39 -31.10
CA GLN A 98 54.57 -38.86 -31.20
C GLN A 98 53.52 -39.40 -32.18
N LEU A 99 52.32 -38.83 -32.19
CA LEU A 99 51.25 -39.20 -33.12
C LEU A 99 51.58 -38.81 -34.57
N GLU A 100 52.20 -37.66 -34.80
CA GLU A 100 52.72 -37.28 -36.11
C GLU A 100 53.81 -38.25 -36.60
N VAL A 101 54.73 -38.66 -35.72
CA VAL A 101 55.74 -39.67 -36.05
C VAL A 101 55.10 -40.99 -36.45
N ILE A 102 54.01 -41.40 -35.78
CA ILE A 102 53.24 -42.60 -36.17
C ILE A 102 52.61 -42.39 -37.54
N CYS A 103 52.01 -41.24 -37.82
CA CYS A 103 51.43 -40.92 -39.13
C CYS A 103 52.46 -40.97 -40.27
N ALA A 104 53.66 -40.44 -40.03
CA ALA A 104 54.77 -40.53 -40.97
C ALA A 104 55.21 -41.99 -41.20
N LYS A 105 55.29 -42.79 -40.13
CA LYS A 105 55.58 -44.24 -40.22
C LYS A 105 54.51 -44.99 -41.01
N LEU A 106 53.23 -44.69 -40.81
CA LEU A 106 52.13 -45.31 -41.57
C LEU A 106 52.22 -44.97 -43.06
N SER A 107 52.53 -43.72 -43.39
CA SER A 107 52.70 -43.27 -44.77
C SER A 107 53.87 -43.99 -45.45
N ASN A 108 55.02 -44.09 -44.77
CA ASN A 108 56.18 -44.82 -45.28
C ASN A 108 55.89 -46.32 -45.41
N LEU A 109 55.27 -46.93 -44.40
CA LEU A 109 54.91 -48.36 -44.42
C LEU A 109 53.99 -48.69 -45.59
N HIS A 110 52.98 -47.85 -45.83
CA HIS A 110 52.09 -47.99 -46.97
C HIS A 110 52.84 -47.90 -48.30
N GLN A 111 53.69 -46.89 -48.49
CA GLN A 111 54.47 -46.72 -49.72
C GLN A 111 55.46 -47.88 -49.96
N HIS A 112 56.11 -48.39 -48.91
CA HIS A 112 57.03 -49.51 -49.03
C HIS A 112 56.29 -50.80 -49.37
N HIS A 113 55.22 -51.11 -48.63
CA HIS A 113 54.41 -52.30 -48.89
C HIS A 113 53.82 -52.30 -50.30
N GLU A 114 53.31 -51.16 -50.78
CA GLU A 114 52.82 -51.01 -52.14
C GLU A 114 53.88 -51.30 -53.19
N ARG A 115 55.10 -50.77 -53.03
CA ARG A 115 56.21 -51.04 -53.96
C ARG A 115 56.61 -52.51 -53.97
N ASP A 116 56.68 -53.14 -52.80
CA ASP A 116 57.10 -54.53 -52.66
C ASP A 116 56.05 -55.47 -53.28
N ILE A 117 54.75 -55.24 -53.04
CA ILE A 117 53.67 -55.97 -53.69
C ILE A 117 53.68 -55.78 -55.21
N GLN A 118 53.90 -54.56 -55.71
CA GLN A 118 54.00 -54.28 -57.15
C GLN A 118 55.18 -55.00 -57.82
N ALA A 119 56.30 -55.15 -57.12
CA ALA A 119 57.47 -55.87 -57.61
C ALA A 119 57.16 -57.37 -57.75
N GLU A 120 56.53 -57.98 -56.75
CA GLU A 120 56.06 -59.37 -56.80
C GLU A 120 55.01 -59.56 -57.90
N ASP A 121 54.06 -58.65 -58.06
CA ASP A 121 53.05 -58.67 -59.13
C ASP A 121 53.67 -58.57 -60.52
N HIS A 122 54.75 -57.78 -60.67
CA HIS A 122 55.50 -57.75 -61.90
C HIS A 122 56.17 -59.10 -62.19
N MET A 123 56.77 -59.73 -61.18
CA MET A 123 57.38 -61.07 -61.34
C MET A 123 56.35 -62.15 -61.67
N ILE A 124 55.19 -62.17 -61.00
CA ILE A 124 54.10 -63.10 -61.30
C ILE A 124 53.62 -62.90 -62.74
N ARG A 125 53.38 -61.65 -63.18
CA ARG A 125 53.00 -61.36 -64.56
C ARG A 125 54.05 -61.84 -65.57
N MET A 126 55.33 -61.67 -65.28
CA MET A 126 56.41 -62.17 -66.14
C MET A 126 56.50 -63.69 -66.19
N ALA A 127 56.29 -64.36 -65.05
CA ALA A 127 56.22 -65.81 -64.99
C ALA A 127 55.01 -66.35 -65.76
N LEU A 128 53.83 -65.74 -65.61
CA LEU A 128 52.63 -66.09 -66.36
C LEU A 128 52.82 -65.93 -67.88
N LYS A 129 53.45 -64.84 -68.34
CA LYS A 129 53.80 -64.68 -69.78
C LYS A 129 54.75 -65.76 -70.28
N LYS A 130 55.74 -66.15 -69.47
CA LYS A 130 56.66 -67.26 -69.82
C LYS A 130 55.92 -68.59 -69.91
N LEU A 131 55.00 -68.85 -68.98
CA LEU A 131 54.17 -70.05 -69.01
C LEU A 131 53.28 -70.07 -70.25
N GLN A 132 52.65 -68.95 -70.59
CA GLN A 132 51.86 -68.82 -71.81
C GLN A 132 52.71 -69.07 -73.06
N ALA A 133 53.92 -68.51 -73.12
CA ALA A 133 54.84 -68.76 -74.22
C ALA A 133 55.27 -70.23 -74.32
N ILE A 134 55.51 -70.89 -73.18
CA ILE A 134 55.76 -72.35 -73.12
C ILE A 134 54.55 -73.08 -73.72
N ARG A 135 53.33 -72.73 -73.32
CA ARG A 135 52.09 -73.35 -73.83
C ARG A 135 51.83 -73.12 -75.32
N GLU A 136 52.24 -71.97 -75.85
CA GLU A 136 52.03 -71.61 -77.26
C GLU A 136 53.13 -72.13 -78.21
N THR A 137 54.29 -72.56 -77.69
CA THR A 137 55.34 -73.18 -78.52
C THR A 137 54.87 -74.51 -79.12
N LEU A 138 54.54 -74.50 -80.42
CA LEU A 138 54.29 -75.69 -81.22
C LEU A 138 55.57 -76.55 -81.31
N TYR A 139 55.41 -77.87 -81.28
CA TYR A 139 56.49 -78.84 -81.52
C TYR A 139 57.20 -78.54 -82.86
N GLU A 140 58.42 -77.99 -82.81
CA GLU A 140 59.27 -77.85 -83.99
C GLU A 140 60.03 -79.16 -84.23
N PRO A 141 59.96 -79.79 -85.44
CA PRO A 141 60.55 -81.10 -85.71
C PRO A 141 62.07 -81.19 -85.48
N ASP A 142 62.78 -80.06 -85.59
CA ASP A 142 64.24 -80.00 -85.46
C ASP A 142 64.71 -79.75 -84.01
N ASN A 143 63.78 -79.47 -83.09
CA ASN A 143 64.00 -79.43 -81.65
C ASN A 143 63.34 -80.68 -81.06
N ILE A 144 64.11 -81.75 -80.86
CA ILE A 144 63.63 -82.93 -80.12
C ILE A 144 63.51 -82.51 -78.64
N TYR A 145 62.41 -81.82 -78.35
CA TYR A 145 61.98 -81.47 -77.02
C TYR A 145 61.18 -82.66 -76.51
N THR A 146 61.76 -83.45 -75.61
CA THR A 146 61.02 -84.54 -74.94
C THR A 146 59.93 -83.92 -74.05
N GLY A 147 58.74 -84.53 -73.95
CA GLY A 147 57.66 -84.04 -73.07
C GLY A 147 58.12 -83.77 -71.63
N SER A 148 59.12 -84.54 -71.15
CA SER A 148 59.81 -84.32 -69.88
C SER A 148 60.50 -82.95 -69.73
N ASP A 149 61.05 -82.38 -70.80
CA ASP A 149 61.71 -81.07 -70.75
C ASP A 149 60.71 -79.91 -70.72
N TYR A 150 59.54 -80.11 -71.34
CA TYR A 150 58.43 -79.17 -71.32
C TYR A 150 57.83 -79.12 -69.91
N LYS A 151 57.53 -80.29 -69.35
CA LYS A 151 57.09 -80.47 -67.96
C LYS A 151 58.05 -79.80 -66.98
N ARG A 152 59.36 -80.08 -67.10
CA ARG A 152 60.38 -79.47 -66.23
C ARG A 152 60.41 -77.94 -66.32
N LYS A 153 60.29 -77.36 -67.53
CA LYS A 153 60.25 -75.90 -67.72
C LYS A 153 58.99 -75.28 -67.12
N ARG A 154 57.84 -75.93 -67.30
CA ARG A 154 56.57 -75.53 -66.71
C ARG A 154 56.66 -75.54 -65.19
N ASP A 155 57.08 -76.65 -64.59
CA ASP A 155 57.13 -76.82 -63.14
C ASP A 155 58.04 -75.77 -62.47
N LEU A 156 59.16 -75.40 -63.11
CA LEU A 156 60.02 -74.31 -62.65
C LEU A 156 59.32 -72.94 -62.66
N VAL A 157 58.48 -72.67 -63.66
CA VAL A 157 57.70 -71.43 -63.73
C VAL A 157 56.57 -71.44 -62.69
N VAL A 158 55.96 -72.60 -62.46
CA VAL A 158 54.92 -72.79 -61.43
C VAL A 158 55.49 -72.58 -60.03
N GLU A 159 56.62 -73.23 -59.71
CA GLU A 159 57.33 -73.05 -58.44
C GLU A 159 57.66 -71.57 -58.20
N ARG A 160 58.07 -70.85 -59.25
CA ARG A 160 58.35 -69.41 -59.16
C ARG A 160 57.11 -68.57 -58.83
N ILE A 161 55.94 -68.92 -59.38
CA ILE A 161 54.67 -68.23 -59.07
C ILE A 161 54.24 -68.53 -57.62
N ASP A 162 54.43 -69.76 -57.16
CA ASP A 162 54.14 -70.14 -55.78
C ASP A 162 55.07 -69.44 -54.79
N GLU A 163 56.37 -69.30 -55.09
CA GLU A 163 57.32 -68.50 -54.31
C GLU A 163 56.89 -67.04 -54.16
N CYS A 164 56.52 -66.38 -55.28
CA CYS A 164 56.03 -65.01 -55.26
C CYS A 164 54.73 -64.90 -54.44
N SER A 165 53.82 -65.87 -54.58
CA SER A 165 52.57 -65.92 -53.80
C SER A 165 52.83 -66.05 -52.29
N ARG A 166 53.80 -66.90 -51.88
CA ARG A 166 54.23 -67.02 -50.48
C ARG A 166 54.84 -65.72 -49.97
N THR A 167 55.69 -65.08 -50.78
CA THR A 167 56.33 -63.81 -50.44
C THR A 167 55.29 -62.70 -50.24
N LYS A 168 54.29 -62.59 -51.12
CA LYS A 168 53.17 -61.66 -50.94
C LYS A 168 52.40 -61.93 -49.64
N ALA A 169 52.12 -63.19 -49.31
CA ALA A 169 51.46 -63.54 -48.05
C ALA A 169 52.29 -63.12 -46.82
N CYS A 170 53.61 -63.31 -46.86
CA CYS A 170 54.52 -62.84 -45.81
C CYS A 170 54.47 -61.30 -45.68
N LEU A 171 54.58 -60.58 -46.80
CA LEU A 171 54.52 -59.11 -46.83
C LEU A 171 53.19 -58.57 -46.26
N GLU A 172 52.05 -59.19 -46.60
CA GLU A 172 50.75 -58.80 -46.02
C GLU A 172 50.69 -59.03 -44.51
N ASN A 173 51.18 -60.18 -44.03
CA ASN A 173 51.17 -60.49 -42.60
C ASN A 173 52.07 -59.53 -41.81
N GLU A 174 53.27 -59.22 -42.33
CA GLU A 174 54.17 -58.24 -41.72
C GLU A 174 53.56 -56.82 -41.74
N TYR A 175 52.91 -56.44 -42.83
CA TYR A 175 52.19 -55.16 -42.92
C TYR A 175 51.07 -55.06 -41.89
N ILE A 176 50.22 -56.08 -41.76
CA ILE A 176 49.11 -56.09 -40.79
C ILE A 176 49.65 -56.07 -39.34
N ASP A 177 50.69 -56.85 -39.04
CA ASP A 177 51.31 -56.88 -37.71
C ASP A 177 51.93 -55.53 -37.33
N THR A 178 52.64 -54.89 -38.26
CA THR A 178 53.24 -53.57 -38.04
C THR A 178 52.18 -52.48 -37.87
N VAL A 179 51.11 -52.47 -38.67
CA VAL A 179 49.97 -51.56 -38.46
C VAL A 179 49.32 -51.79 -37.10
N SER A 180 49.13 -53.04 -36.70
CA SER A 180 48.54 -53.40 -35.40
C SER A 180 49.39 -52.91 -34.22
N LYS A 181 50.73 -52.98 -34.33
CA LYS A 181 51.65 -52.43 -33.34
C LYS A 181 51.56 -50.89 -33.28
N LEU A 182 51.49 -50.23 -34.43
CA LEU A 182 51.34 -48.77 -34.50
C LEU A 182 49.98 -48.31 -33.94
N ALA A 183 48.90 -49.07 -34.19
CA ALA A 183 47.58 -48.81 -33.63
C ALA A 183 47.59 -48.86 -32.10
N LYS A 184 48.19 -49.90 -31.51
CA LYS A 184 48.35 -50.02 -30.05
C LYS A 184 49.13 -48.84 -29.46
N ASN A 185 50.23 -48.45 -30.10
CA ASN A 185 51.01 -47.30 -29.64
C ASN A 185 50.21 -46.00 -29.69
N ALA A 186 49.44 -45.77 -30.77
CA ALA A 186 48.58 -44.61 -30.91
C ALA A 186 47.47 -44.59 -29.85
N GLU A 187 46.89 -45.75 -29.54
CA GLU A 187 45.89 -45.90 -28.48
C GLU A 187 46.49 -45.61 -27.10
N GLU A 188 47.67 -46.14 -26.78
CA GLU A 188 48.37 -45.89 -25.52
C GLU A 188 48.65 -44.40 -25.31
N ILE A 189 49.13 -43.70 -26.35
CA ILE A 189 49.35 -42.25 -26.32
C ILE A 189 48.03 -41.52 -26.06
N SER A 190 46.97 -41.88 -26.77
CA SER A 190 45.65 -41.26 -26.64
C SER A 190 45.04 -41.47 -25.25
N GLN A 191 45.16 -42.68 -24.70
CA GLN A 191 44.68 -43.00 -23.35
C GLN A 191 45.49 -42.25 -22.28
N LYS A 192 46.81 -42.15 -22.44
CA LYS A 192 47.67 -41.39 -21.53
C LYS A 192 47.27 -39.91 -21.51
N TRP A 193 47.08 -39.29 -22.67
CA TRP A 193 46.60 -37.91 -22.79
C TRP A 193 45.27 -37.70 -22.05
N LYS A 194 44.27 -38.56 -22.33
CA LYS A 194 42.96 -38.49 -21.66
C LYS A 194 43.03 -38.69 -20.15
N LYS A 195 43.98 -39.51 -19.68
CA LYS A 195 44.20 -39.71 -18.24
C LYS A 195 44.77 -38.44 -17.60
N GLU A 196 45.84 -37.89 -18.15
CA GLU A 196 46.47 -36.67 -17.63
C GLU A 196 45.50 -35.47 -17.69
N GLY A 197 44.72 -35.34 -18.76
CA GLY A 197 43.69 -34.30 -18.87
C GLY A 197 42.63 -34.39 -17.77
N ARG A 198 42.20 -35.61 -17.41
CA ARG A 198 41.27 -35.85 -16.30
C ARG A 198 41.90 -35.53 -14.95
N GLU A 199 43.14 -35.92 -14.73
CA GLU A 199 43.88 -35.65 -13.49
C GLU A 199 44.06 -34.14 -13.28
N ARG A 200 44.54 -33.41 -14.29
CA ARG A 200 44.69 -31.95 -14.23
C ARG A 200 43.35 -31.25 -13.95
N LYS A 201 42.26 -31.71 -14.57
CA LYS A 201 40.90 -31.15 -14.32
C LYS A 201 40.44 -31.42 -12.89
N ALA A 202 40.71 -32.61 -12.35
CA ALA A 202 40.39 -32.96 -10.97
C ALA A 202 41.19 -32.11 -9.98
N GLU A 203 42.49 -31.92 -10.23
CA GLU A 203 43.37 -31.06 -9.43
C GLU A 203 42.89 -29.61 -9.41
N LEU A 204 42.54 -29.04 -10.58
CA LEU A 204 41.97 -27.69 -10.68
C LEU A 204 40.66 -27.57 -9.90
N SER A 205 39.78 -28.57 -10.00
CA SER A 205 38.53 -28.60 -9.24
C SER A 205 38.78 -28.66 -7.74
N GLU A 206 39.76 -29.45 -7.29
CA GLU A 206 40.11 -29.55 -5.88
C GLU A 206 40.72 -28.25 -5.36
N GLN A 207 41.60 -27.62 -6.14
CA GLN A 207 42.18 -26.33 -5.81
C GLN A 207 41.11 -25.25 -5.68
N GLN A 208 40.17 -25.18 -6.61
CA GLN A 208 39.05 -24.24 -6.56
C GLN A 208 38.16 -24.46 -5.32
N MET A 209 37.93 -25.73 -4.94
CA MET A 209 37.21 -26.04 -3.70
C MET A 209 37.99 -25.61 -2.45
N ARG A 210 39.31 -25.77 -2.43
CA ARG A 210 40.16 -25.30 -1.33
C ARG A 210 40.15 -23.78 -1.21
N GLU A 211 40.22 -23.06 -2.34
CA GLU A 211 40.14 -21.59 -2.37
C GLU A 211 38.76 -21.10 -1.87
N ASN A 212 37.66 -21.69 -2.36
CA ASN A 212 36.31 -21.36 -1.88
C ASN A 212 36.14 -21.65 -0.37
N ASN A 213 36.73 -22.74 0.12
CA ASN A 213 36.72 -23.06 1.55
C ASN A 213 37.54 -22.04 2.36
N SER A 214 38.70 -21.61 1.85
CA SER A 214 39.50 -20.56 2.48
C SER A 214 38.74 -19.24 2.55
N ASP A 215 38.10 -18.83 1.46
CA ASP A 215 37.29 -17.60 1.38
C ASP A 215 36.11 -17.63 2.36
N THR A 216 35.37 -18.74 2.40
CA THR A 216 34.26 -18.92 3.34
C THR A 216 34.74 -18.94 4.79
N GLN A 217 35.89 -19.56 5.08
CA GLN A 217 36.49 -19.55 6.41
C GLN A 217 36.91 -18.14 6.83
N CYS A 218 37.50 -17.34 5.93
CA CYS A 218 37.86 -15.95 6.20
C CYS A 218 36.62 -15.08 6.49
N ARG A 219 35.55 -15.24 5.69
CA ARG A 219 34.27 -14.55 5.93
C ARG A 219 33.65 -14.93 7.29
N LEU A 220 33.70 -16.21 7.65
CA LEU A 220 33.24 -16.69 8.96
C LEU A 220 34.07 -16.09 10.10
N GLN A 221 35.39 -16.05 9.98
CA GLN A 221 36.26 -15.43 10.99
C GLN A 221 35.95 -13.94 11.16
N ASN A 222 35.77 -13.20 10.06
CA ASN A 222 35.41 -11.78 10.12
C ASN A 222 34.03 -11.58 10.77
N ALA A 223 33.04 -12.40 10.44
CA ALA A 223 31.71 -12.34 11.04
C ALA A 223 31.74 -12.64 12.56
N LEU A 224 32.55 -13.62 12.98
CA LEU A 224 32.76 -13.93 14.39
C LEU A 224 33.47 -12.80 15.14
N ALA A 225 34.48 -12.16 14.52
CA ALA A 225 35.18 -11.02 15.09
C ALA A 225 34.26 -9.79 15.25
N GLU A 226 33.44 -9.47 14.26
CA GLU A 226 32.43 -8.42 14.33
C GLU A 226 31.39 -8.72 15.42
N LYS A 227 30.89 -9.96 15.48
CA LYS A 227 29.98 -10.38 16.56
C LYS A 227 30.60 -10.14 17.94
N ALA A 228 31.85 -10.56 18.14
CA ALA A 228 32.56 -10.36 19.41
C ALA A 228 32.85 -8.88 19.73
N ARG A 229 32.92 -8.00 18.72
CA ARG A 229 33.00 -6.55 18.93
C ARG A 229 31.65 -6.00 19.41
N LEU A 230 30.57 -6.35 18.71
CA LEU A 230 29.22 -5.91 19.05
C LEU A 230 28.77 -6.41 20.43
N GLU A 231 29.13 -7.64 20.81
CA GLU A 231 28.85 -8.16 22.15
C GLU A 231 29.56 -7.35 23.25
N ARG A 232 30.80 -6.87 23.00
CA ARG A 232 31.51 -5.99 23.94
C ARG A 232 30.84 -4.62 24.03
N GLU A 233 30.54 -3.99 22.89
CA GLU A 233 29.83 -2.71 22.86
C GLU A 233 28.47 -2.78 23.58
N LEU A 234 27.74 -3.90 23.42
CA LEU A 234 26.47 -4.13 24.10
C LEU A 234 26.66 -4.25 25.63
N ASN A 235 27.68 -4.96 26.09
CA ASN A 235 28.00 -5.06 27.52
C ASN A 235 28.37 -3.69 28.10
N ASP A 236 29.19 -2.91 27.41
CA ASP A 236 29.56 -1.55 27.85
C ASP A 236 28.31 -0.66 27.95
N LEU A 237 27.40 -0.73 26.97
CA LEU A 237 26.14 0.00 27.00
C LEU A 237 25.24 -0.45 28.16
N GLN A 238 25.17 -1.75 28.47
CA GLN A 238 24.42 -2.25 29.63
C GLN A 238 24.98 -1.72 30.94
N GLU A 239 26.30 -1.62 31.08
CA GLU A 239 26.94 -1.03 32.26
C GLU A 239 26.61 0.46 32.39
N THR A 240 26.65 1.21 31.28
CA THR A 240 26.25 2.63 31.29
C THR A 240 24.78 2.84 31.63
N LEU A 241 23.89 1.96 31.16
CA LEU A 241 22.46 2.00 31.51
C LEU A 241 22.25 1.75 33.01
N ALA A 242 22.93 0.76 33.59
CA ALA A 242 22.84 0.48 35.02
C ALA A 242 23.33 1.67 35.87
N LEU A 243 24.40 2.34 35.44
CA LEU A 243 24.89 3.58 36.06
C LEU A 243 23.86 4.71 35.99
N LEU A 244 23.25 4.94 34.82
CA LEU A 244 22.22 5.95 34.64
C LEU A 244 20.96 5.67 35.48
N GLU A 245 20.52 4.41 35.55
CA GLU A 245 19.40 4.02 36.41
C GLU A 245 19.69 4.32 37.88
N SER A 246 20.91 4.03 38.35
CA SER A 246 21.37 4.40 39.69
C SER A 246 21.31 5.91 39.93
N GLU A 247 21.80 6.72 38.97
CA GLU A 247 21.73 8.18 39.08
C GLU A 247 20.30 8.71 39.09
N ILE A 248 19.42 8.20 38.22
CA ILE A 248 18.01 8.59 38.18
C ILE A 248 17.35 8.30 39.52
N ASN A 249 17.56 7.11 40.09
CA ASN A 249 17.01 6.76 41.40
C ASN A 249 17.51 7.73 42.48
N HIS A 250 18.80 8.09 42.46
CA HIS A 250 19.34 9.09 43.39
C HIS A 250 18.69 10.47 43.23
N TYR A 251 18.49 10.92 41.99
CA TYR A 251 17.80 12.19 41.73
C TYR A 251 16.33 12.15 42.14
N GLU A 252 15.63 11.03 41.93
CA GLU A 252 14.25 10.86 42.38
C GLU A 252 14.14 10.93 43.91
N GLU A 253 15.04 10.28 44.64
CA GLU A 253 15.12 10.37 46.10
C GLU A 253 15.37 11.82 46.55
N GLY A 254 16.34 12.50 45.94
CA GLY A 254 16.65 13.91 46.21
C GLY A 254 15.47 14.84 45.91
N TYR A 255 14.80 14.65 44.78
CA TYR A 255 13.60 15.40 44.41
C TYR A 255 12.46 15.17 45.40
N ASN A 256 12.21 13.92 45.79
CA ASN A 256 11.19 13.59 46.78
C ASN A 256 11.49 14.20 48.15
N TYR A 257 12.76 14.22 48.57
CA TYR A 257 13.19 14.91 49.79
C TYR A 257 12.89 16.42 49.72
N LEU A 258 13.33 17.09 48.65
CA LEU A 258 13.09 18.52 48.45
C LEU A 258 11.59 18.85 48.39
N ARG A 259 10.81 17.99 47.73
CA ARG A 259 9.35 18.09 47.69
C ARG A 259 8.74 18.04 49.09
N ARG A 260 9.18 17.10 49.95
CA ARG A 260 8.72 17.01 51.35
C ARG A 260 9.11 18.26 52.16
N VAL A 261 10.32 18.78 51.98
CA VAL A 261 10.76 20.02 52.65
C VAL A 261 9.91 21.21 52.21
N ARG A 262 9.67 21.34 50.90
CA ARG A 262 8.81 22.38 50.33
C ARG A 262 7.38 22.25 50.85
N ASP A 263 6.80 21.06 50.81
CA ASP A 263 5.40 20.85 51.21
C ASP A 263 5.23 20.99 52.74
N GLY A 264 6.27 20.72 53.54
CA GLY A 264 6.30 21.02 54.98
C GLY A 264 6.41 22.52 55.28
N THR A 265 7.39 23.21 54.70
CA THR A 265 7.65 24.65 54.94
C THR A 265 6.60 25.57 54.32
N LEU A 266 6.11 25.27 53.10
CA LEU A 266 5.03 26.01 52.45
C LEU A 266 3.64 25.52 52.88
N GLY A 267 3.50 24.29 53.37
CA GLY A 267 2.23 23.78 53.88
C GLY A 267 1.72 24.57 55.08
N GLU A 268 2.59 24.91 56.03
CA GLU A 268 2.23 25.74 57.18
C GLU A 268 1.94 27.20 56.79
N HIS A 269 2.70 27.75 55.84
CA HIS A 269 2.46 29.12 55.33
C HIS A 269 1.12 29.21 54.58
N ASN A 270 0.81 28.22 53.73
CA ASN A 270 -0.45 28.15 52.98
C ASN A 270 -1.65 27.91 53.91
N GLN A 271 -1.50 27.12 54.97
CA GLN A 271 -2.56 26.96 55.97
C GLN A 271 -2.85 28.27 56.74
N ARG A 272 -1.81 29.05 57.08
CA ARG A 272 -2.00 30.37 57.70
C ARG A 272 -2.65 31.36 56.73
N MET A 273 -2.24 31.35 55.47
CA MET A 273 -2.79 32.26 54.46
C MET A 273 -4.25 31.93 54.13
N ASN A 274 -4.62 30.65 54.05
CA ASN A 274 -6.00 30.22 53.83
C ASN A 274 -6.91 30.62 55.01
N ARG A 275 -6.47 30.45 56.26
CA ARG A 275 -7.22 30.93 57.43
C ARG A 275 -7.42 32.45 57.41
N ALA A 276 -6.41 33.21 56.97
CA ALA A 276 -6.52 34.66 56.85
C ALA A 276 -7.50 35.09 55.73
N ILE A 277 -7.55 34.35 54.61
CA ILE A 277 -8.51 34.57 53.53
C ILE A 277 -9.95 34.28 54.00
N GLU A 278 -10.16 33.15 54.71
CA GLU A 278 -11.46 32.80 55.27
C GLU A 278 -11.98 33.86 56.26
N GLN A 279 -11.11 34.37 57.14
CA GLN A 279 -11.46 35.45 58.06
C GLN A 279 -11.84 36.74 57.32
N ARG A 280 -11.10 37.08 56.26
CA ARG A 280 -11.38 38.26 55.43
C ARG A 280 -12.73 38.13 54.71
N ASP A 281 -13.04 36.96 54.18
CA ASP A 281 -14.30 36.74 53.46
C ASP A 281 -15.51 36.70 54.40
N ASN A 282 -15.35 36.15 55.61
CA ASN A 282 -16.37 36.24 56.65
C ASN A 282 -16.64 37.70 57.06
N ALA A 283 -15.59 38.51 57.23
CA ALA A 283 -15.72 39.94 57.51
C ALA A 283 -16.43 40.70 56.37
N LYS A 284 -16.12 40.41 55.10
CA LYS A 284 -16.85 40.98 53.95
C LYS A 284 -18.33 40.61 53.96
N LEU A 285 -18.66 39.38 54.36
CA LEU A 285 -20.04 38.90 54.45
C LEU A 285 -20.81 39.65 55.53
N GLN A 286 -20.20 39.86 56.70
CA GLN A 286 -20.76 40.69 57.77
C GLN A 286 -20.99 42.15 57.33
N VAL A 287 -20.03 42.75 56.61
CA VAL A 287 -20.18 44.11 56.06
C VAL A 287 -21.32 44.18 55.03
N ARG A 288 -21.48 43.16 54.17
CA ARG A 288 -22.61 43.10 53.22
C ARG A 288 -23.95 42.99 53.95
N ASN A 289 -24.03 42.16 54.99
CA ASN A 289 -25.23 42.02 55.80
C ASN A 289 -25.58 43.32 56.53
N LEU A 290 -24.60 44.00 57.11
CA LEU A 290 -24.78 45.32 57.72
C LEU A 290 -25.23 46.37 56.70
N LYS A 291 -24.61 46.41 55.52
CA LYS A 291 -25.00 47.33 54.44
C LYS A 291 -26.43 47.07 53.95
N HIS A 292 -26.83 45.80 53.85
CA HIS A 292 -28.19 45.41 53.52
C HIS A 292 -29.17 45.85 54.62
N HIS A 293 -28.86 45.57 55.89
CA HIS A 293 -29.68 45.98 57.03
C HIS A 293 -29.87 47.50 57.11
N LEU A 294 -28.80 48.27 56.92
CA LEU A 294 -28.85 49.73 56.87
C LEU A 294 -29.67 50.26 55.68
N LYS A 295 -29.59 49.60 54.51
CA LYS A 295 -30.42 49.94 53.35
C LYS A 295 -31.90 49.71 53.64
N THR A 296 -32.26 48.56 54.20
CA THR A 296 -33.64 48.24 54.62
C THR A 296 -34.17 49.25 55.63
N HIS A 297 -33.34 49.63 56.61
CA HIS A 297 -33.71 50.64 57.60
C HIS A 297 -33.88 52.05 56.98
N ARG A 298 -33.04 52.41 56.00
CA ARG A 298 -33.18 53.66 55.24
C ARG A 298 -34.48 53.67 54.42
N ASP A 299 -34.80 52.56 53.75
CA ASP A 299 -36.02 52.44 52.95
C ASP A 299 -37.28 52.51 53.83
N ALA A 300 -37.24 51.92 55.03
CA ALA A 300 -38.30 52.07 56.03
C ALA A 300 -38.49 53.53 56.48
N ILE A 301 -37.40 54.27 56.75
CA ILE A 301 -37.48 55.70 57.08
C ILE A 301 -38.08 56.52 55.92
N ILE A 302 -37.69 56.23 54.68
CA ILE A 302 -38.24 56.90 53.49
C ILE A 302 -39.74 56.62 53.36
N LEU A 303 -40.18 55.38 53.58
CA LEU A 303 -41.58 55.00 53.56
C LEU A 303 -42.38 55.77 54.63
N GLU A 304 -41.87 55.85 55.86
CA GLU A 304 -42.50 56.60 56.94
C GLU A 304 -42.55 58.11 56.66
N ARG A 305 -41.50 58.69 56.06
CA ARG A 305 -41.54 60.09 55.61
C ARG A 305 -42.60 60.32 54.53
N ARG A 306 -42.77 59.37 53.59
CA ARG A 306 -43.83 59.44 52.57
C ARG A 306 -45.22 59.37 53.20
N ARG A 307 -45.44 58.45 54.16
CA ARG A 307 -46.70 58.34 54.92
C ARG A 307 -47.03 59.63 55.68
N ARG A 308 -46.05 60.21 56.38
CA ARG A 308 -46.22 61.52 57.04
C ARG A 308 -46.53 62.65 56.06
N ASN A 309 -45.88 62.68 54.90
CA ASN A 309 -46.17 63.69 53.88
C ASN A 309 -47.58 63.54 53.30
N VAL A 310 -48.07 62.32 53.10
CA VAL A 310 -49.46 62.06 52.70
C VAL A 310 -50.41 62.54 53.80
N ALA A 311 -50.18 62.17 55.06
CA ALA A 311 -50.99 62.64 56.19
C ALA A 311 -50.98 64.17 56.33
N ARG A 312 -49.83 64.82 56.10
CA ARG A 312 -49.70 66.29 56.11
C ARG A 312 -50.47 66.94 54.97
N LYS A 313 -50.42 66.37 53.76
CA LYS A 313 -51.24 66.82 52.62
C LYS A 313 -52.73 66.65 52.92
N SER A 314 -53.16 65.52 53.49
CA SER A 314 -54.55 65.31 53.91
C SER A 314 -54.98 66.32 54.96
N CYS A 315 -54.17 66.59 55.99
CA CYS A 315 -54.46 67.64 56.98
C CYS A 315 -54.53 69.04 56.34
N SER A 316 -53.62 69.37 55.43
CA SER A 316 -53.66 70.67 54.73
C SER A 316 -54.90 70.82 53.83
N THR A 317 -55.39 69.71 53.27
CA THR A 317 -56.61 69.68 52.46
C THR A 317 -57.83 69.88 53.35
N LEU A 318 -57.88 69.16 54.49
CA LEU A 318 -58.90 69.33 55.53
C LEU A 318 -58.97 70.77 56.05
N MET A 319 -57.82 71.38 56.35
CA MET A 319 -57.76 72.78 56.79
C MET A 319 -58.25 73.75 55.72
N ARG A 320 -57.97 73.51 54.43
CA ARG A 320 -58.49 74.33 53.33
C ARG A 320 -60.01 74.20 53.18
N THR A 321 -60.57 73.00 53.32
CA THR A 321 -62.03 72.81 53.33
C THR A 321 -62.68 73.52 54.52
N LEU A 322 -62.05 73.47 55.70
CA LEU A 322 -62.50 74.19 56.88
C LEU A 322 -62.47 75.72 56.69
N ASP A 323 -61.44 76.23 56.02
CA ASP A 323 -61.31 77.66 55.68
C ASP A 323 -62.41 78.12 54.70
N VAL A 324 -62.80 77.25 53.76
CA VAL A 324 -63.91 77.52 52.82
C VAL A 324 -65.25 77.50 53.56
N GLU A 325 -65.52 76.49 54.38
CA GLU A 325 -66.73 76.41 55.20
C GLU A 325 -66.86 77.59 56.16
N MET A 326 -65.76 78.03 56.77
CA MET A 326 -65.75 79.23 57.61
C MET A 326 -66.13 80.50 56.86
N ARG A 327 -65.60 80.69 55.64
CA ARG A 327 -65.94 81.85 54.80
C ARG A 327 -67.40 81.82 54.34
N GLU A 328 -67.92 80.65 53.99
CA GLU A 328 -69.35 80.48 53.68
C GLU A 328 -70.22 80.79 54.90
N SER A 329 -69.83 80.33 56.10
CA SER A 329 -70.53 80.63 57.34
C SER A 329 -70.50 82.12 57.69
N GLU A 330 -69.38 82.82 57.46
CA GLU A 330 -69.28 84.28 57.60
C GLU A 330 -70.17 85.03 56.61
N LEU A 331 -70.31 84.52 55.38
CA LEU A 331 -71.17 85.10 54.36
C LEU A 331 -72.65 84.97 54.74
N VAL A 332 -73.07 83.78 55.18
CA VAL A 332 -74.42 83.53 55.72
C VAL A 332 -74.68 84.41 56.96
N ARG A 333 -73.68 84.61 57.82
CA ARG A 333 -73.80 85.49 59.00
C ARG A 333 -73.97 86.96 58.62
N ARG A 334 -73.29 87.44 57.57
CA ARG A 334 -73.48 88.79 57.02
C ARG A 334 -74.88 88.96 56.43
N GLU A 335 -75.33 88.03 55.61
CA GLU A 335 -76.69 88.05 55.04
C GLU A 335 -77.78 88.05 56.13
N LEU A 336 -77.59 87.26 57.20
CA LEU A 336 -78.50 87.25 58.35
C LEU A 336 -78.51 88.58 59.11
N SER A 337 -77.36 89.25 59.23
CA SER A 337 -77.25 90.56 59.88
C SER A 337 -77.88 91.69 59.07
N GLU A 338 -77.79 91.63 57.73
CA GLU A 338 -78.47 92.55 56.82
C GLU A 338 -79.98 92.33 56.80
N ALA A 339 -80.45 91.08 56.88
CA ALA A 339 -81.87 90.76 57.01
C ALA A 339 -82.46 91.33 58.33
N LYS A 340 -81.75 91.16 59.45
CA LYS A 340 -82.17 91.71 60.76
C LYS A 340 -82.21 93.24 60.79
N THR A 341 -81.29 93.92 60.11
CA THR A 341 -81.32 95.38 60.03
C THR A 341 -82.49 95.89 59.19
N ARG A 342 -82.82 95.22 58.07
CA ARG A 342 -84.02 95.53 57.27
C ARG A 342 -85.32 95.33 58.06
N GLU A 343 -85.41 94.27 58.87
CA GLU A 343 -86.55 94.04 59.78
C GLU A 343 -86.68 95.16 60.82
N HIS A 344 -85.56 95.63 61.38
CA HIS A 344 -85.55 96.71 62.37
C HIS A 344 -86.03 98.05 61.82
N TYR A 345 -85.69 98.40 60.57
CA TYR A 345 -86.19 99.61 59.91
C TYR A 345 -87.70 99.55 59.66
N LEU A 346 -88.21 98.42 59.15
CA LEU A 346 -89.64 98.23 58.92
C LEU A 346 -90.46 98.31 60.23
N ASN A 347 -89.96 97.71 61.32
CA ASN A 347 -90.64 97.76 62.62
C ASN A 347 -90.61 99.15 63.26
N HIS A 348 -89.57 99.96 63.01
CA HIS A 348 -89.50 101.34 63.46
C HIS A 348 -90.57 102.21 62.76
N ASP A 349 -90.69 102.09 61.44
CA ASP A 349 -91.66 102.84 60.64
C ASP A 349 -93.10 102.48 61.00
N ILE A 350 -93.39 101.19 61.24
CA ILE A 350 -94.71 100.72 61.70
C ILE A 350 -95.05 101.28 63.08
N SER A 351 -94.07 101.36 63.98
CA SER A 351 -94.26 101.91 65.33
C SER A 351 -94.54 103.42 65.32
N LEU A 352 -93.86 104.17 64.43
CA LEU A 352 -94.05 105.61 64.27
C LEU A 352 -95.47 105.93 63.76
N LEU A 353 -95.98 105.11 62.84
CA LEU A 353 -97.31 105.23 62.26
C LEU A 353 -98.42 104.93 63.28
N LYS A 354 -98.22 103.90 64.12
CA LYS A 354 -99.13 103.56 65.24
C LYS A 354 -99.26 104.71 66.24
N LYS A 355 -98.15 105.38 66.57
CA LYS A 355 -98.14 106.49 67.53
C LYS A 355 -98.92 107.70 67.01
N ARG A 356 -98.68 108.10 65.75
CA ARG A 356 -99.42 109.21 65.11
C ARG A 356 -100.93 108.98 65.04
N LEU A 357 -101.37 107.75 64.73
CA LEU A 357 -102.79 107.41 64.68
C LEU A 357 -103.45 107.44 66.07
N SER A 358 -102.70 107.11 67.13
CA SER A 358 -103.21 107.15 68.50
C SER A 358 -103.39 108.59 69.01
N ASP A 359 -102.46 109.49 68.69
CA ASP A 359 -102.52 110.92 69.05
C ASP A 359 -103.68 111.63 68.31
N GLN A 360 -103.95 111.24 67.06
CA GLN A 360 -105.08 111.78 66.30
C GLN A 360 -106.45 111.37 66.88
N ARG A 361 -106.54 110.15 67.42
CA ARG A 361 -107.78 109.63 68.01
C ARG A 361 -108.12 110.33 69.33
N THR A 362 -107.11 110.55 70.17
CA THR A 362 -107.27 111.29 71.45
C THR A 362 -107.69 112.74 71.22
N TRP A 363 -107.14 113.41 70.21
CA TRP A 363 -107.58 114.75 69.82
C TRP A 363 -109.02 114.82 69.32
N SER A 364 -109.47 113.78 68.60
CA SER A 364 -110.87 113.70 68.13
C SER A 364 -111.85 113.55 69.29
N ASP A 365 -111.52 112.69 70.26
CA ASP A 365 -112.36 112.44 71.43
C ASP A 365 -112.44 113.69 72.33
N GLU A 366 -111.34 114.41 72.54
CA GLU A 366 -111.31 115.67 73.32
C GLU A 366 -112.14 116.79 72.66
N LEU A 367 -112.07 116.92 71.33
CA LEU A 367 -112.87 117.91 70.58
C LEU A 367 -114.37 117.65 70.67
N GLU A 368 -114.78 116.37 70.63
CA GLU A 368 -116.19 115.99 70.73
C GLU A 368 -116.75 116.23 72.14
N MET A 369 -115.98 115.91 73.18
CA MET A 369 -116.36 116.07 74.58
C MET A 369 -116.58 117.55 74.97
N HIS A 370 -115.66 118.45 74.59
CA HIS A 370 -115.79 119.88 74.87
C HIS A 370 -116.79 120.59 73.94
N GLY A 371 -116.97 120.09 72.72
CA GLY A 371 -118.03 120.55 71.81
C GLY A 371 -119.43 120.37 72.39
N MET A 372 -119.69 119.23 73.06
CA MET A 372 -120.95 118.99 73.78
C MET A 372 -121.15 119.92 74.98
N GLN A 373 -120.08 120.46 75.57
CA GLN A 373 -120.12 121.39 76.71
C GLN A 373 -120.31 122.86 76.29
N GLY A 374 -120.35 123.14 74.98
CA GLY A 374 -120.51 124.47 74.41
C GLY A 374 -119.26 125.34 74.52
N GLU A 375 -118.09 124.72 74.60
CA GLU A 375 -116.78 125.34 74.74
C GLU A 375 -116.00 125.28 73.42
N VAL A 376 -115.18 126.29 73.14
CA VAL A 376 -114.34 126.37 71.94
C VAL A 376 -112.88 126.47 72.38
N PHE A 377 -112.02 125.69 71.73
CA PHE A 377 -110.59 125.68 72.06
C PHE A 377 -109.91 126.96 71.57
N ASN A 378 -109.38 127.75 72.50
CA ASN A 378 -108.60 128.92 72.17
C ASN A 378 -107.14 128.52 71.87
N ARG A 379 -106.78 128.47 70.58
CA ARG A 379 -105.42 128.13 70.13
C ARG A 379 -104.32 129.07 70.65
N MET A 380 -104.68 130.29 71.04
CA MET A 380 -103.70 131.28 71.54
C MET A 380 -103.49 131.19 73.05
N GLY A 381 -104.46 130.65 73.80
CA GLY A 381 -104.44 130.53 75.26
C GLY A 381 -104.29 129.09 75.79
N GLY A 382 -104.33 128.08 74.92
CA GLY A 382 -104.20 126.67 75.28
C GLY A 382 -105.30 126.14 76.21
N THR A 383 -106.43 126.83 76.29
CA THR A 383 -107.53 126.57 77.23
C THR A 383 -108.88 126.59 76.52
N TRP A 384 -109.85 125.90 77.11
CA TRP A 384 -111.22 125.83 76.61
C TRP A 384 -112.04 127.00 77.16
N GLU A 385 -112.72 127.73 76.28
CA GLU A 385 -113.51 128.90 76.65
C GLU A 385 -114.99 128.75 76.25
N PRO A 386 -115.95 129.25 77.06
CA PRO A 386 -117.37 129.21 76.72
C PRO A 386 -117.67 129.97 75.43
N SER A 387 -118.39 129.32 74.52
CA SER A 387 -118.76 129.91 73.23
C SER A 387 -119.64 131.16 73.39
N VAL A 388 -119.51 132.08 72.44
CA VAL A 388 -120.29 133.32 72.35
C VAL A 388 -121.81 133.05 72.37
N TYR A 389 -122.24 131.85 71.96
CA TYR A 389 -123.64 131.43 71.96
C TYR A 389 -124.13 131.07 73.38
N LYS A 390 -123.32 130.38 74.17
CA LYS A 390 -123.63 130.03 75.58
C LYS A 390 -123.73 131.28 76.46
N ARG A 391 -122.81 132.24 76.24
CA ARG A 391 -122.79 133.52 76.98
C ARG A 391 -124.04 134.38 76.73
N ARG A 392 -124.61 134.33 75.51
CA ARG A 392 -125.86 135.06 75.18
C ARG A 392 -127.13 134.38 75.70
N LEU A 393 -127.13 133.06 75.82
CA LEU A 393 -128.28 132.33 76.36
C LEU A 393 -128.46 132.60 77.86
N GLU A 394 -127.35 132.63 78.61
CA GLU A 394 -127.37 132.96 80.04
C GLU A 394 -127.84 134.40 80.29
N GLU A 395 -127.45 135.37 79.45
CA GLU A 395 -127.95 136.76 79.52
C GLU A 395 -129.45 136.88 79.21
N TYR A 396 -129.99 136.04 78.32
CA TYR A 396 -131.43 136.03 77.99
C TYR A 396 -132.28 135.44 79.12
N GLU A 397 -131.79 134.39 79.80
CA GLU A 397 -132.52 133.77 80.92
C GLU A 397 -132.58 134.68 82.16
N ASP A 398 -131.59 135.55 82.35
CA ASP A 398 -131.59 136.51 83.45
C ASP A 398 -132.51 137.71 83.17
N CYS A 399 -132.60 138.18 81.92
CA CYS A 399 -133.57 139.21 81.52
C CYS A 399 -135.04 138.73 81.62
N GLU A 400 -135.32 137.47 81.27
CA GLU A 400 -136.68 136.93 81.32
C GLU A 400 -137.17 136.73 82.77
N ARG A 401 -136.25 136.48 83.70
CA ARG A 401 -136.55 136.34 85.15
C ARG A 401 -136.92 137.69 85.77
N GLU A 402 -136.27 138.78 85.36
CA GLU A 402 -136.55 140.14 85.80
C GLU A 402 -137.88 140.70 85.24
N GLU A 403 -138.30 140.27 84.05
CA GLU A 403 -139.58 140.74 83.49
C GLU A 403 -140.81 140.08 84.15
N ARG A 404 -140.67 138.84 84.63
CA ARG A 404 -141.74 138.13 85.35
C ARG A 404 -141.98 138.70 86.76
N THR A 405 -140.95 139.23 87.42
CA THR A 405 -141.11 139.93 88.71
C THR A 405 -141.77 141.30 88.53
N ALA A 406 -141.51 142.00 87.42
CA ALA A 406 -142.12 143.31 87.14
C ALA A 406 -143.63 143.26 86.80
N LYS A 407 -144.13 142.19 86.15
CA LYS A 407 -145.55 142.10 85.75
C LYS A 407 -146.51 141.68 86.86
N ARG A 408 -146.07 140.96 87.89
CA ARG A 408 -146.92 140.61 89.04
C ARG A 408 -147.18 141.78 90.00
N ALA A 409 -146.41 142.85 89.92
CA ALA A 409 -146.63 144.07 90.69
C ALA A 409 -147.81 144.94 90.18
N ARG A 410 -148.50 144.57 89.08
CA ARG A 410 -149.53 145.43 88.45
C ARG A 410 -150.99 144.96 88.53
N ARG A 411 -151.31 143.86 89.22
CA ARG A 411 -152.71 143.50 89.52
C ARG A 411 -152.78 142.81 90.89
N ASN A 412 -153.35 143.33 91.99
CA ASN A 412 -154.28 144.45 92.24
C ASN A 412 -155.41 144.65 91.24
#